data_AF-A0A947T8E5-F1
#
_entry.id   AF-A0A947T8E5-F1
#
_cell.length_a   1.000
_cell.length_b   1.000
_cell.length_c   1.000
_cell.angle_alpha   90.00
_cell.angle_beta   90.00
_cell.angle_gamma   90.00
#
_symmetry.space_group_name_H-M   'P 1'
#
loop_
_entity.id
_entity.type
_entity.pdbx_description
1 polymer ?
#
loop_
_entity_poly.entity_id
_entity_poly.type
_entity_poly.pdbx_seq_one_letter_code
_entity_poly.pdbx_strand_id
1 'polypeptide(L)' 'MNRGEVWWAQVDKRRPVVLVSRDEAYEVRALVIVAPVSTTIRGFSVEVRVGRKEGLPRSAVVN' A
#
# COMPACT_ATOMS: atom_id res chain seq x y z
N MET A 1 7.25 -10.59 -5.39
CA MET A 1 6.25 -9.56 -5.03
C MET A 1 5.27 -10.26 -4.12
N ASN A 2 5.17 -9.82 -2.88
CA ASN A 2 4.38 -10.50 -1.84
C ASN A 2 3.34 -9.56 -1.23
N ARG A 3 2.25 -10.14 -0.74
CA ARG A 3 1.16 -9.47 -0.06
C ARG A 3 1.69 -8.79 1.20
N GLY A 4 1.28 -7.55 1.40
CA GLY A 4 1.74 -6.70 2.50
C GLY A 4 3.00 -5.89 2.17
N GLU A 5 3.68 -6.15 1.06
CA GLU A 5 4.79 -5.30 0.63
C GLU A 5 4.30 -3.91 0.22
N VAL A 6 5.13 -2.89 0.50
CA VAL A 6 4.93 -1.52 0.06
C VAL A 6 5.65 -1.31 -1.27
N TRP A 7 4.92 -0.87 -2.28
CA TRP A 7 5.42 -0.61 -3.62
C TRP A 7 5.10 0.81 -4.08
N TRP A 8 5.95 1.38 -4.94
CA TRP A 8 5.61 2.62 -5.64
C TRP A 8 4.80 2.29 -6.89
N ALA A 9 3.61 2.89 -7.02
CA ALA A 9 2.75 2.70 -8.18
C ALA A 9 2.20 4.05 -8.68
N GLN A 10 1.81 4.08 -9.96
CA GLN A 10 1.04 5.16 -10.54
C GLN A 10 -0.45 4.86 -10.34
N VAL A 11 -1.10 5.61 -9.45
CA VAL A 11 -2.55 5.49 -9.19
C VAL A 11 -3.23 6.76 -9.73
N ASP A 12 -3.61 7.69 -8.87
CA ASP A 12 -3.92 9.09 -9.20
C ASP A 12 -2.64 9.88 -9.46
N LYS A 13 -1.60 9.58 -8.68
CA LYS A 13 -0.24 10.09 -8.79
C LYS A 13 0.73 8.99 -8.40
N ARG A 14 2.03 9.19 -8.64
CA ARG A 14 3.06 8.28 -8.14
C ARG A 14 3.07 8.33 -6.62
N ARG A 15 2.70 7.22 -5.98
CA ARG A 15 2.61 7.11 -4.52
C ARG A 15 2.85 5.68 -4.05
N PRO A 16 3.16 5.48 -2.75
CA PRO A 16 3.26 4.15 -2.19
C PRO A 16 1.87 3.50 -2.10
N VAL A 17 1.82 2.20 -2.32
CA VAL A 17 0.64 1.33 -2.19
C VAL A 17 1.05 0.05 -1.48
N VAL A 18 0.12 -0.58 -0.77
CA VAL A 18 0.29 -1.91 -0.18
C VAL A 18 -0.38 -2.93 -1.07
N LEU A 19 0.32 -4.02 -1.35
CA LEU A 19 -0.25 -5.13 -2.11
C LEU A 19 -1.19 -5.95 -1.22
N VAL A 20 -2.46 -6.07 -1.59
CA VAL A 20 -3.46 -6.76 -0.74
C VAL A 20 -4.04 -8.02 -1.36
N SER A 21 -3.80 -8.24 -2.65
CA SER A 21 -4.13 -9.50 -3.33
C SER A 21 -3.36 -10.67 -2.73
N ARG A 22 -3.85 -11.88 -2.94
CA ARG A 22 -3.11 -13.10 -2.58
C ARG A 22 -1.84 -13.23 -3.42
N ASP A 23 -0.82 -13.87 -2.88
CA ASP A 23 0.51 -13.98 -3.52
C ASP A 23 0.44 -14.65 -4.90
N GLU A 24 -0.37 -15.69 -5.01
CA GLU A 24 -0.54 -16.45 -6.26
C GLU A 24 -1.20 -15.62 -7.36
N ALA A 25 -1.89 -14.53 -7.00
CA ALA A 25 -2.48 -13.65 -8.00
C ALA A 25 -1.44 -12.81 -8.74
N TYR A 26 -0.27 -12.58 -8.16
CA TYR A 26 0.77 -11.72 -8.74
C TYR A 26 1.44 -12.32 -9.97
N GLU A 27 1.48 -13.65 -10.07
CA GLU A 27 2.08 -14.34 -11.21
C GLU A 27 1.09 -14.57 -12.36
N VAL A 28 -0.19 -14.72 -12.04
CA VAL A 28 -1.21 -15.22 -13.00
C VAL A 28 -2.21 -14.18 -13.45
N ARG A 29 -2.27 -12.99 -12.82
CA ARG A 29 -3.22 -11.94 -13.17
C ARG A 29 -2.52 -10.71 -13.72
N ALA A 30 -3.11 -10.14 -14.77
CA ALA A 30 -2.70 -8.84 -15.30
C ALA A 30 -3.00 -7.67 -14.36
N LEU A 31 -3.95 -7.85 -13.43
CA LEU A 31 -4.39 -6.82 -12.49
C LEU A 31 -4.36 -7.35 -11.06
N VAL A 32 -3.90 -6.49 -10.16
CA VAL A 32 -3.73 -6.78 -8.73
C VAL A 32 -4.40 -5.68 -7.93
N ILE A 33 -5.03 -6.07 -6.82
CA ILE A 33 -5.65 -5.13 -5.86
C ILE A 33 -4.57 -4.59 -4.93
N VAL A 34 -4.56 -3.28 -4.77
CA VAL A 34 -3.65 -2.53 -3.90
C VAL A 34 -4.43 -1.55 -3.02
N ALA A 35 -3.89 -1.22 -1.85
CA ALA A 35 -4.42 -0.21 -0.95
C ALA A 35 -3.49 1.02 -0.92
N PRO A 36 -3.98 2.23 -1.22
CA PRO A 36 -3.12 3.41 -1.36
C PRO A 36 -2.64 3.95 -0.01
N VAL A 37 -1.37 4.37 0.05
CA VAL A 37 -0.76 4.97 1.26
C VAL A 37 -0.84 6.49 1.21
N SER A 38 -1.44 7.09 2.23
CA SER A 38 -1.63 8.53 2.42
C SER A 38 -0.86 9.03 3.63
N THR A 39 -0.21 10.19 3.52
CA THR A 39 0.39 10.84 4.69
C THR A 39 -0.58 11.71 5.46
N THR A 40 -1.78 11.92 4.93
CA THR A 40 -2.88 12.56 5.64
C THR A 40 -3.55 11.51 6.50
N ILE A 41 -3.34 11.61 7.81
CA ILE A 41 -3.89 10.72 8.83
C ILE A 41 -5.15 11.38 9.36
N ARG A 42 -6.32 10.73 9.21
CA ARG A 42 -7.61 11.27 9.66
C ARG A 42 -8.08 10.62 10.96
N GLY A 43 -7.46 9.52 11.38
CA GLY A 43 -7.81 8.80 12.59
C GLY A 43 -9.06 7.92 12.43
N PHE A 44 -9.38 7.52 11.20
CA PHE A 44 -10.44 6.55 10.97
C PHE A 44 -10.04 5.17 11.52
N SER A 45 -11.02 4.41 12.02
CA SER A 45 -10.78 3.07 12.59
C SER A 45 -10.20 2.07 11.58
N VAL A 46 -10.38 2.33 10.29
CA VAL A 46 -9.89 1.48 9.19
C VAL A 46 -8.48 1.86 8.71
N GLU A 47 -7.94 2.99 9.16
CA GLU A 47 -6.58 3.41 8.78
C GLU A 47 -5.54 2.52 9.45
N VAL A 48 -4.67 1.90 8.66
CA VAL A 48 -3.53 1.12 9.17
C VAL A 48 -2.28 1.98 9.16
N ARG A 49 -1.71 2.23 10.35
CA ARG A 49 -0.48 3.02 10.49
C ARG A 49 0.71 2.30 9.87
N VAL A 50 1.48 3.04 9.08
CA VAL A 50 2.73 2.60 8.43
C VAL A 50 3.76 3.73 8.46
N GLY A 51 5.04 3.39 8.30
CA GLY A 51 6.11 4.37 8.34
C GLY A 51 7.48 3.78 8.00
N ARG A 52 8.51 4.21 8.74
CA ARG A 52 9.90 3.85 8.45
C ARG A 52 10.18 2.35 8.48
N LYS A 53 9.47 1.58 9.31
CA LYS A 53 9.63 0.13 9.42
C LYS A 53 9.21 -0.58 8.13
N GLU A 54 8.24 -0.01 7.42
CA GLU A 54 7.72 -0.52 6.15
C GLU A 54 8.39 0.16 4.93
N GLY A 55 9.50 0.87 5.14
CA GLY A 55 10.29 1.50 4.06
C GLY A 55 9.79 2.88 3.62
N LEU A 56 8.85 3.50 4.34
CA LEU A 56 8.37 4.85 4.03
C LEU A 56 9.23 5.94 4.68
N PRO A 57 9.41 7.11 4.04
CA PRO A 57 10.26 8.19 4.59
C PRO A 57 9.69 8.85 5.85
N ARG A 58 8.36 8.76 6.05
CA ARG A 58 7.62 9.40 7.15
C ARG A 58 6.38 8.59 7.53
N SER A 59 5.79 8.93 8.67
CA SER A 59 4.53 8.35 9.13
C SER A 59 3.40 8.58 8.12
N ALA A 60 2.61 7.54 7.89
CA ALA A 60 1.51 7.51 6.94
C ALA A 60 0.47 6.45 7.35
N VAL A 61 -0.60 6.36 6.57
CA VAL A 61 -1.66 5.36 6.72
C VAL A 61 -1.99 4.70 5.41
N VAL A 62 -2.34 3.42 5.46
CA VAL A 62 -3.01 2.70 4.39
C VAL A 62 -4.51 2.99 4.51
N ASN A 63 -5.14 3.42 3.42
CA ASN A 63 -6.59 3.65 3.32
C ASN A 63 -7.33 2.39 2.86
#